data_AF-A0A916LJU7-F1
#
_entry.id   AF-A0A916LJU7-F1
#
_cell.length_a   1.000
_cell.length_b   1.000
_cell.length_c   1.000
_cell.angle_alpha   90.00
_cell.angle_beta   90.00
_cell.angle_gamma   90.00
#
_symmetry.space_group_name_H-M   'P 1'
#
loop_
_entity.id
_entity.type
_entity.pdbx_description
1 polymer ?
#
loop_
_entity_poly.entity_id
_entity_poly.type
_entity_poly.pdbx_seq_one_letter_code
_entity_poly.pdbx_strand_id
1 'polypeptide(L)'
;MITIKLTFFGWGRKNGSKILILGEVKMRASKKEIDKFLKLAREIQKREGEPPVLLIFVASDFHPKVEEYLQDKGIKYFWSFELD
;
A
#
# COMPACT_ATOMS: atom_id res chain seq x y z
N MET A 1 -8.76 -20.95 1.54
CA MET A 1 -7.43 -20.35 1.76
C MET A 1 -7.36 -19.09 0.91
N ILE A 2 -7.46 -17.89 1.51
CA ILE A 2 -7.40 -16.62 0.76
C ILE A 2 -5.94 -16.17 0.77
N THR A 3 -5.25 -16.36 -0.35
CA THR A 3 -3.88 -15.85 -0.55
C THR A 3 -3.96 -14.34 -0.78
N ILE A 4 -3.51 -13.54 0.17
CA ILE A 4 -3.31 -12.09 -0.03
C ILE A 4 -1.92 -11.95 -0.66
N LYS A 5 -1.85 -11.37 -1.86
CA LYS A 5 -0.59 -11.10 -2.56
C LYS A 5 -0.28 -9.61 -2.45
N LEU A 6 0.89 -9.29 -1.92
CA LEU A 6 1.49 -7.97 -2.10
C LEU A 6 1.90 -7.85 -3.57
N THR A 7 1.56 -6.74 -4.23
CA THR A 7 1.86 -6.57 -5.66
C THR A 7 3.28 -6.07 -5.88
N PHE A 8 3.79 -5.22 -4.99
CA PHE A 8 5.18 -4.78 -5.06
C PHE A 8 5.81 -4.65 -3.66
N PHE A 9 7.07 -5.07 -3.60
CA PHE A 9 7.97 -5.03 -2.45
C PHE A 9 9.31 -4.51 -2.95
N GLY A 10 9.86 -3.51 -2.29
CA GLY A 10 11.16 -2.98 -2.68
C GLY A 10 11.75 -2.06 -1.64
N TRP A 11 13.03 -1.74 -1.82
CA TRP A 11 13.73 -0.78 -0.99
C TRP A 11 14.00 0.48 -1.79
N GLY A 12 13.65 1.63 -1.22
CA GLY A 12 13.99 2.94 -1.73
C GLY A 12 15.00 3.65 -0.85
N ARG A 13 15.40 4.84 -1.27
CA ARG A 13 16.23 5.75 -0.49
C ARG A 13 15.63 7.15 -0.52
N LYS A 14 15.43 7.76 0.63
CA LYS A 14 14.95 9.13 0.77
C LYS A 14 15.85 9.86 1.76
N ASN A 15 16.48 10.95 1.32
CA ASN A 15 17.42 11.75 2.13
C ASN A 15 18.52 10.89 2.79
N GLY A 16 19.06 9.93 2.04
CA GLY A 16 20.09 9.00 2.54
C GLY A 16 19.57 7.81 3.34
N SER A 17 18.36 7.87 3.89
CA SER A 17 17.72 6.79 4.67
C SER A 17 17.08 5.73 3.78
N LYS A 18 17.29 4.46 4.13
CA LYS A 18 16.64 3.31 3.49
C LYS A 18 15.17 3.25 3.93
N ILE A 19 14.26 3.15 2.97
CA ILE A 19 12.81 3.06 3.21
C ILE A 19 12.25 1.82 2.54
N LEU A 20 11.40 1.09 3.24
CA LEU A 20 10.71 -0.07 2.69
C LEU A 20 9.46 0.41 1.95
N ILE A 21 9.29 0.00 0.69
CA ILE A 21 8.13 0.34 -0.14
C ILE A 21 7.28 -0.91 -0.30
N LEU A 22 6.03 -0.81 0.12
CA LEU A 22 5.05 -1.90 0.07
C LEU A 22 3.80 -1.45 -0.66
N GLY A 23 3.27 -2.36 -1.48
CA GLY A 23 2.27 -2.01 -2.47
C GLY A 23 1.20 -3.03 -2.75
N GLU A 24 -0.01 -2.55 -3.01
CA GLU A 24 -1.09 -3.37 -3.55
C GLU A 24 -1.76 -2.69 -4.74
N VAL A 25 -2.07 -3.48 -5.77
CA VAL A 25 -2.78 -3.04 -6.97
C VAL A 25 -4.10 -3.80 -7.08
N LYS A 26 -5.18 -3.08 -7.38
CA LYS A 26 -6.54 -3.63 -7.54
C LYS A 26 -7.26 -3.02 -8.73
N MET A 27 -8.25 -3.74 -9.24
CA MET A 27 -9.21 -3.12 -10.15
C MET A 27 -10.13 -2.15 -9.39
N ARG A 28 -10.74 -2.61 -8.29
CA ARG A 28 -11.61 -1.80 -7.42
C ARG A 28 -11.09 -1.81 -6.00
N ALA A 29 -10.97 -0.63 -5.39
CA ALA A 29 -10.54 -0.49 -4.01
C ALA A 29 -11.70 -0.69 -3.01
N SER A 30 -11.40 -1.35 -1.89
CA SER A 30 -12.34 -1.50 -0.79
C SER A 30 -11.64 -1.37 0.57
N LYS A 31 -12.35 -0.87 1.60
CA LYS A 31 -11.80 -0.76 2.97
C LYS A 31 -11.28 -2.11 3.48
N LYS A 32 -12.01 -3.19 3.19
CA LYS A 32 -11.63 -4.56 3.58
C LYS A 32 -10.32 -5.01 2.96
N GLU A 33 -10.02 -4.62 1.72
CA GLU A 33 -8.74 -4.94 1.08
C GLU A 33 -7.61 -4.06 1.62
N ILE A 34 -7.88 -2.80 1.89
CA ILE A 34 -6.90 -1.89 2.53
C ILE A 34 -6.51 -2.40 3.93
N ASP A 35 -7.48 -2.89 4.72
CA ASP A 35 -7.17 -3.45 6.04
C ASP A 35 -6.31 -4.71 5.95
N LYS A 36 -6.56 -5.55 4.94
CA LYS A 36 -5.74 -6.73 4.65
C LYS A 36 -4.32 -6.36 4.23
N PHE A 37 -4.21 -5.38 3.34
CA PHE A 37 -2.93 -4.79 2.91
C PHE A 37 -2.13 -4.31 4.11
N LEU A 38 -2.74 -3.49 4.98
CA LEU A 38 -2.11 -2.95 6.17
C LEU A 38 -1.63 -4.04 7.13
N LYS A 39 -2.43 -5.08 7.34
CA LYS A 39 -2.03 -6.21 8.18
C LYS A 39 -0.78 -6.90 7.62
N LEU A 40 -0.78 -7.22 6.33
CA LEU A 40 0.37 -7.85 5.67
C LEU A 40 1.60 -6.93 5.70
N ALA A 41 1.42 -5.64 5.42
CA ALA A 41 2.49 -4.67 5.43
C ALA A 41 3.14 -4.54 6.81
N ARG A 42 2.35 -4.57 7.88
CA ARG A 42 2.86 -4.58 9.26
C ARG A 42 3.66 -5.84 9.58
N GLU A 43 3.19 -7.01 9.14
CA GLU A 43 3.91 -8.28 9.32
C GLU A 43 5.26 -8.26 8.60
N ILE A 44 5.30 -7.72 7.38
CA ILE A 44 6.54 -7.57 6.60
C ILE A 44 7.48 -6.56 7.28
N GLN A 45 6.99 -5.38 7.66
CA GLN A 45 7.80 -4.37 8.35
C GLN A 45 8.48 -4.93 9.60
N LYS A 46 7.75 -5.72 10.41
CA LYS A 46 8.31 -6.40 11.58
C LYS A 46 9.45 -7.35 11.21
N ARG A 47 9.27 -8.14 10.15
CA ARG A 47 10.29 -9.09 9.67
C ARG A 47 11.54 -8.39 9.15
N GLU A 48 11.39 -7.20 8.57
CA GLU A 48 12.48 -6.38 8.04
C GLU A 48 13.16 -5.48 9.09
N GLY A 49 12.82 -5.63 10.38
CA GLY A 49 13.46 -4.90 11.48
C GLY A 49 12.92 -3.49 11.71
N GLU A 50 11.62 -3.28 11.50
CA GLU A 50 10.93 -2.00 11.77
C GLU A 50 11.47 -0.78 11.00
N PRO A 51 11.79 -0.90 9.69
CA PRO A 51 12.23 0.26 8.92
C PRO A 51 11.09 1.28 8.75
N PRO A 52 11.40 2.52 8.39
CA PRO A 52 10.40 3.42 7.80
C PRO A 52 9.74 2.75 6.59
N VAL A 53 8.42 2.92 6.45
CA VAL A 53 7.64 2.31 5.37
C VAL A 53 6.92 3.38 4.56
N LEU A 54 6.94 3.24 3.24
CA LEU A 54 6.04 3.91 2.31
C LEU A 54 5.02 2.89 1.81
N LEU A 55 3.75 3.16 2.10
CA LEU A 55 2.62 2.35 1.64
C LEU A 55 2.00 2.98 0.41
N ILE A 56 1.79 2.17 -0.62
CA ILE A 56 1.18 2.61 -1.88
C ILE A 56 0.02 1.69 -2.24
N PHE A 57 -1.11 2.27 -2.64
CA PHE A 57 -2.28 1.54 -3.12
C PHE A 57 -2.70 2.06 -4.49
N VAL A 58 -2.73 1.19 -5.49
CA VAL A 58 -3.11 1.58 -6.86
C VAL A 58 -4.43 0.92 -7.21
N ALA A 59 -5.39 1.69 -7.74
CA ALA A 59 -6.60 1.10 -8.28
C ALA A 59 -7.17 1.84 -9.48
N SER A 60 -7.96 1.13 -10.30
CA SER A 60 -8.68 1.73 -11.43
C SER A 60 -10.00 2.38 -11.00
N ASP A 61 -10.55 1.97 -9.85
CA ASP A 61 -11.83 2.43 -9.32
C ASP A 61 -11.73 2.65 -7.80
N PHE A 62 -11.86 3.91 -7.37
CA PHE A 62 -12.01 4.29 -5.97
C PHE A 62 -13.38 4.94 -5.75
N HIS A 63 -14.06 4.50 -4.68
CA HIS A 63 -15.18 5.25 -4.12
C HIS A 63 -14.63 6.38 -3.23
N PRO A 64 -15.24 7.59 -3.18
CA PRO A 64 -14.72 8.72 -2.38
C PRO A 64 -14.43 8.37 -0.90
N LYS A 65 -15.35 7.69 -0.23
CA LYS A 65 -15.16 7.15 1.14
C LYS A 65 -13.98 6.19 1.33
N VAL A 66 -13.45 5.62 0.25
CA VAL A 66 -12.27 4.76 0.25
C VAL A 66 -11.01 5.60 0.08
N GLU A 67 -11.05 6.66 -0.76
CA GLU A 67 -9.97 7.65 -0.84
C GLU A 67 -9.73 8.35 0.50
N GLU A 68 -10.80 8.85 1.13
CA GLU A 68 -10.75 9.42 2.48
C GLU A 68 -10.11 8.42 3.47
N TYR A 69 -10.48 7.16 3.39
CA TYR A 69 -9.92 6.12 4.25
C TYR A 69 -8.43 5.86 4.01
N LEU A 70 -7.96 5.92 2.76
CA LEU A 70 -6.53 5.80 2.43
C LEU A 70 -5.75 7.01 2.97
N GLN A 71 -6.29 8.21 2.81
CA GLN A 71 -5.70 9.46 3.31
C GLN A 71 -5.59 9.47 4.83
N ASP A 72 -6.66 9.11 5.54
CA ASP A 72 -6.70 8.99 7.01
C ASP A 72 -5.65 8.00 7.54
N LYS A 73 -5.35 6.95 6.77
CA LYS A 73 -4.33 5.95 7.10
C LYS A 73 -2.92 6.32 6.66
N GLY A 74 -2.74 7.47 6.01
CA GLY A 74 -1.45 7.92 5.49
C GLY A 74 -0.92 7.07 4.32
N ILE A 75 -1.82 6.41 3.60
CA ILE A 75 -1.47 5.57 2.44
C ILE A 75 -1.47 6.45 1.19
N LYS A 76 -0.37 6.42 0.43
CA LYS A 76 -0.35 7.05 -0.90
C LYS A 76 -1.18 6.21 -1.86
N TYR A 77 -2.03 6.85 -2.64
CA TYR A 77 -2.79 6.15 -3.67
C TYR A 77 -2.67 6.82 -5.02
N PHE A 78 -2.83 6.02 -6.06
CA PHE A 78 -2.75 6.44 -7.45
C PHE A 78 -3.87 5.77 -8.24
N TRP A 79 -4.51 6.51 -9.13
CA TRP A 79 -5.39 5.90 -10.11
C TRP A 79 -4.55 5.19 -11.17
N SER A 80 -4.94 3.98 -11.57
CA SER A 80 -4.09 3.18 -12.47
C SER A 80 -3.84 3.84 -13.83
N PHE A 81 -4.74 4.72 -14.27
CA PHE A 81 -4.66 5.47 -15.53
C PHE A 81 -3.93 6.81 -15.39
N GLU A 82 -3.54 7.25 -14.18
CA GLU A 82 -2.63 8.40 -14.01
C GLU A 82 -1.17 8.04 -14.35
N LEU A 83 -0.91 6.76 -14.62
CA LEU A 83 0.41 6.22 -14.91
C LEU A 83 0.64 5.95 -16.41
N ASP A 84 -0.36 6.24 -17.26
CA ASP A 84 -0.27 6.28 -18.72
C ASP A 84 0.10 7.70 -19.20
#